data_AF-A0A9P3N930-F1
#
_entry.id   AF-A0A9P3N930-F1
#
_cell.length_a   1.000
_cell.length_b   1.000
_cell.length_c   1.000
_cell.angle_alpha   90.00
_cell.angle_beta   90.00
_cell.angle_gamma   90.00
#
_symmetry.space_group_name_H-M   'P 1'
#
loop_
_entity.id
_entity.type
_entity.pdbx_description
1 polymer ?
#
loop_
_entity_poly.entity_id
_entity_poly.type
_entity_poly.pdbx_seq_one_letter_code
_entity_poly.pdbx_strand_id
1 'polypeptide(L)'
;MKPAHHHESHQQESEHKKNVQKGIERMERHSGTGNRGDPKKGGGGGKHTWGEVGAEFEPVAAALDKNDPNYDPDAGEEQLEERFTEPLEKLEPKKVVMD
;
A
#
# COMPACT_ATOMS: atom_id res chain seq x y z
N MET A 1 -3.57 1.22 55.19
CA MET A 1 -3.94 0.13 54.27
C MET A 1 -3.68 0.56 52.84
N LYS A 2 -2.91 -0.20 52.06
CA LYS A 2 -2.79 0.03 50.61
C LYS A 2 -4.01 -0.61 49.93
N PRO A 3 -4.72 0.05 49.00
CA PRO A 3 -5.82 -0.57 48.28
C PRO A 3 -5.29 -1.70 47.38
N ALA A 4 -6.06 -2.79 47.28
CA ALA A 4 -5.74 -3.92 46.44
C ALA A 4 -5.91 -3.52 44.96
N HIS A 5 -4.80 -3.25 44.29
CA HIS A 5 -4.72 -2.72 42.91
C HIS A 5 -5.21 -3.65 41.78
N HIS A 6 -5.96 -4.72 42.08
CA HIS A 6 -6.32 -5.76 41.10
C HIS A 6 -7.83 -5.88 40.80
N HIS A 7 -8.68 -5.10 41.50
CA HIS A 7 -10.15 -5.23 41.38
C HIS A 7 -10.76 -4.31 40.31
N GLU A 8 -10.16 -3.15 40.09
CA GLU A 8 -10.73 -2.07 39.29
C GLU A 8 -10.72 -2.38 37.79
N SER A 9 -9.65 -3.00 37.29
CA SER A 9 -9.55 -3.43 35.89
C SER A 9 -10.57 -4.51 35.53
N HIS A 10 -10.85 -5.43 36.46
CA HIS A 10 -11.82 -6.50 36.23
C HIS A 10 -13.27 -5.97 36.18
N GLN A 11 -13.57 -4.94 36.97
CA GLN A 11 -14.86 -4.26 36.92
C GLN A 11 -15.03 -3.52 35.59
N GLN A 12 -14.03 -2.74 35.18
CA GLN A 12 -14.02 -1.99 33.91
C GLN A 12 -14.24 -2.90 32.70
N GLU A 13 -13.54 -4.04 32.64
CA GLU A 13 -13.69 -4.99 31.53
C GLU A 13 -15.10 -5.62 31.51
N SER A 14 -15.67 -5.88 32.69
CA SER A 14 -17.04 -6.40 32.81
C SER A 14 -18.09 -5.38 32.35
N GLU A 15 -17.88 -4.11 32.63
CA GLU A 15 -18.76 -3.01 32.23
C GLU A 15 -18.68 -2.75 30.73
N HIS A 16 -17.46 -2.74 30.17
CA HIS A 16 -17.23 -2.67 28.73
C HIS A 16 -17.98 -3.79 27.99
N LYS A 17 -17.83 -5.05 28.42
CA LYS A 17 -18.54 -6.20 27.83
C LYS A 17 -20.06 -6.02 27.88
N LYS A 18 -20.59 -5.55 29.01
CA LYS A 18 -22.04 -5.28 29.17
C LYS A 18 -22.51 -4.15 28.26
N ASN A 19 -21.72 -3.08 28.11
CA ASN A 19 -22.06 -1.93 27.27
C ASN A 19 -22.01 -2.27 25.79
N VAL A 20 -21.03 -3.08 25.36
CA VAL A 20 -20.95 -3.65 24.01
C VAL A 20 -22.17 -4.54 23.73
N GLN A 21 -22.51 -5.45 24.65
CA GLN A 21 -23.65 -6.36 24.47
C GLN A 21 -25.01 -5.63 24.43
N LYS A 22 -25.13 -4.51 25.16
CA LYS A 22 -26.31 -3.64 25.11
C LYS A 22 -26.32 -2.70 23.89
N GLY A 23 -25.26 -2.67 23.09
CA GLY A 23 -25.10 -1.75 21.95
C GLY A 23 -24.91 -0.28 22.35
N ILE A 24 -24.63 0.00 23.63
CA ILE A 24 -24.33 1.35 24.14
C ILE A 24 -22.95 1.78 23.64
N GLU A 25 -22.00 0.86 23.68
CA GLU A 25 -20.66 1.08 23.17
C GLU A 25 -20.52 0.52 21.76
N ARG A 26 -20.13 1.38 20.81
CA ARG A 26 -19.91 0.99 19.42
C ARG A 26 -18.53 0.38 19.25
N MET A 27 -18.51 -0.80 18.67
CA MET A 27 -17.27 -1.46 18.26
C MET A 27 -16.76 -0.85 16.94
N GLU A 28 -16.17 0.34 16.99
CA GLU A 28 -15.69 1.13 15.83
C GLU A 28 -14.87 0.32 14.80
N ARG A 29 -14.09 -0.67 15.25
CA ARG A 29 -13.26 -1.53 14.38
C ARG A 29 -14.00 -2.71 13.75
N HIS A 30 -15.24 -2.98 14.16
CA HIS A 30 -16.05 -4.07 13.64
C HIS A 30 -16.94 -3.54 12.52
N SER A 31 -16.78 -4.12 11.33
CA SER A 31 -17.61 -3.78 10.18
C SER A 31 -19.08 -4.14 10.44
N GLY A 32 -19.98 -3.18 10.23
CA GLY A 32 -21.43 -3.40 10.34
C GLY A 32 -22.03 -4.13 9.13
N THR A 33 -21.30 -4.28 8.03
CA THR A 33 -21.80 -4.87 6.77
C THR A 33 -21.33 -6.31 6.54
N GLY A 34 -20.44 -6.84 7.38
CA GLY A 34 -19.85 -8.18 7.20
C GLY A 34 -18.85 -8.30 6.05
N ASN A 35 -18.66 -7.24 5.26
CA ASN A 35 -17.65 -7.17 4.22
C ASN A 35 -16.28 -6.91 4.84
N ARG A 36 -15.27 -7.66 4.37
CA ARG A 36 -13.88 -7.61 4.88
C ARG A 36 -13.05 -6.47 4.29
N GLY A 37 -13.48 -5.88 3.18
CA GLY A 37 -12.73 -4.82 2.48
C GLY A 37 -11.60 -5.33 1.59
N ASP A 38 -11.43 -6.65 1.46
CA ASP A 38 -10.40 -7.24 0.59
C ASP A 38 -10.62 -6.85 -0.89
N PRO A 39 -9.56 -6.50 -1.64
CA PRO A 39 -9.65 -6.24 -3.07
C PRO A 39 -10.28 -7.40 -3.83
N LYS A 40 -11.20 -7.11 -4.74
CA LYS A 40 -11.86 -8.16 -5.52
C LYS A 40 -10.83 -8.85 -6.41
N LYS A 41 -10.80 -10.20 -6.36
CA LYS A 41 -9.86 -11.04 -7.13
C LYS A 41 -8.38 -10.64 -6.89
N GLY A 42 -8.02 -10.25 -5.67
CA GLY A 42 -6.63 -9.91 -5.32
C GLY A 42 -6.10 -8.62 -5.97
N GLY A 43 -6.97 -7.80 -6.56
CA GLY A 43 -6.56 -6.62 -7.33
C GLY A 43 -6.55 -6.85 -8.84
N GLY A 44 -6.45 -8.09 -9.32
CA GLY A 44 -6.47 -8.46 -10.74
C GLY A 44 -7.87 -8.45 -11.39
N GLY A 45 -8.78 -7.60 -10.90
CA GLY A 45 -10.19 -7.65 -11.30
C GLY A 45 -10.52 -7.07 -12.68
N GLY A 46 -9.51 -6.51 -13.37
CA GLY A 46 -9.64 -5.86 -14.67
C GLY A 46 -10.01 -4.38 -14.53
N LYS A 47 -10.74 -3.85 -15.51
CA LYS A 47 -11.18 -2.44 -15.51
C LYS A 47 -11.85 -2.05 -14.19
N HIS A 48 -11.52 -0.86 -13.69
CA HIS A 48 -11.93 -0.31 -12.37
C HIS A 48 -11.23 -0.93 -11.15
N THR A 49 -10.11 -1.64 -11.32
CA THR A 49 -9.24 -2.07 -10.22
C THR A 49 -7.84 -1.48 -10.37
N TRP A 50 -7.10 -1.41 -9.27
CA TRP A 50 -5.72 -0.91 -9.26
C TRP A 50 -4.71 -1.86 -9.89
N GLY A 51 -5.12 -3.08 -10.27
CA GLY A 51 -4.23 -4.11 -10.78
C GLY A 51 -3.84 -5.13 -9.70
N GLU A 52 -3.30 -6.25 -10.17
CA GLU A 52 -2.79 -7.32 -9.32
C GLU A 52 -1.40 -6.94 -8.79
N VAL A 53 -1.19 -7.13 -7.49
CA VAL A 53 0.10 -6.82 -6.85
C VAL A 53 1.17 -7.73 -7.44
N GLY A 54 2.27 -7.15 -7.90
CA GLY A 54 3.40 -7.86 -8.46
C GLY A 54 3.37 -7.98 -9.99
N ALA A 55 2.24 -7.70 -10.64
CA ALA A 55 2.13 -7.69 -12.09
C ALA A 55 3.01 -6.61 -12.73
N GLU A 56 3.37 -5.57 -11.98
CA GLU A 56 4.29 -4.51 -12.41
C GLU A 56 5.73 -4.99 -12.67
N PHE A 57 6.13 -6.13 -12.10
CA PHE A 57 7.46 -6.71 -12.30
C PHE A 57 7.50 -7.69 -13.47
N GLU A 58 6.35 -8.08 -14.01
CA GLU A 58 6.33 -8.93 -15.19
C GLU A 58 6.83 -8.13 -16.39
N PRO A 59 7.70 -8.71 -17.24
CA PRO A 59 8.16 -8.05 -18.44
C PRO A 59 6.99 -7.91 -19.41
N VAL A 60 6.34 -6.75 -19.38
CA VAL A 60 5.30 -6.36 -20.33
C VAL A 60 5.95 -5.53 -21.43
N ALA A 61 5.54 -5.77 -22.68
CA ALA A 61 5.97 -4.95 -23.80
C ALA A 61 5.69 -3.48 -23.49
N ALA A 62 6.71 -2.63 -23.64
CA ALA A 62 6.56 -1.19 -23.47
C ALA A 62 5.39 -0.71 -24.36
N ALA A 63 4.43 -0.02 -23.76
CA ALA A 63 3.30 0.55 -24.48
C ALA A 63 3.78 1.77 -25.26
N LEU A 64 4.44 1.52 -26.39
CA LEU A 64 4.95 2.57 -27.29
C LEU A 64 3.84 3.00 -28.26
N ASP A 65 3.36 4.24 -28.13
CA ASP A 65 2.40 4.83 -29.07
C ASP A 65 3.15 5.52 -30.21
N LYS A 66 2.97 5.01 -31.44
CA LYS A 66 3.57 5.55 -32.66
C LYS A 66 3.14 6.98 -33.00
N ASN A 67 2.01 7.43 -32.43
CA ASN A 67 1.48 8.77 -32.66
C ASN A 67 1.92 9.76 -31.57
N ASP A 68 2.68 9.32 -30.55
CA ASP A 68 3.21 10.23 -29.55
C ASP A 68 4.24 11.17 -30.22
N PRO A 69 4.15 12.49 -30.06
CA PRO A 69 5.14 13.44 -30.60
C PRO A 69 6.59 13.14 -30.20
N ASN A 70 6.80 12.39 -29.11
CA ASN A 70 8.12 11.97 -28.64
C ASN A 70 8.45 10.51 -29.00
N TYR A 71 7.68 9.86 -29.87
CA TYR A 71 7.95 8.49 -30.32
C TYR A 71 9.18 8.45 -31.23
N ASP A 72 10.16 7.66 -30.82
CA ASP A 72 11.35 7.35 -31.61
C ASP A 72 11.28 5.87 -32.05
N PRO A 73 11.17 5.59 -33.36
CA PRO A 73 11.08 4.21 -33.88
C PRO A 73 12.37 3.41 -33.68
N ASP A 74 13.50 4.08 -33.47
CA ASP A 74 14.83 3.46 -33.32
C ASP A 74 15.25 3.34 -31.83
N ALA A 75 14.47 3.88 -30.90
CA ALA A 75 14.74 3.80 -29.44
C ALA A 75 14.47 2.41 -28.82
N GLY A 76 14.35 1.36 -29.64
CA GLY A 76 14.01 0.02 -29.20
C GLY A 76 15.09 -0.64 -28.35
N GLU A 77 14.69 -1.08 -27.14
CA GLU A 77 15.39 -1.98 -26.20
C GLU A 77 16.74 -1.47 -25.62
N GLU A 78 17.59 -0.81 -26.41
CA GLU A 78 18.97 -0.44 -26.03
C GLU A 78 19.04 0.60 -24.89
N GLN A 79 18.13 1.58 -24.87
CA GLN A 79 18.12 2.65 -23.84
C GLN A 79 17.63 2.17 -22.48
N LEU A 80 16.87 1.06 -22.44
CA LEU A 80 16.33 0.51 -21.20
C LEU A 80 17.43 -0.25 -20.45
N GLU A 81 18.30 -1.01 -21.14
CA GLU A 81 19.49 -1.63 -20.55
C GLU A 81 20.57 -0.62 -20.11
N GLU A 82 20.78 0.48 -20.84
CA GLU A 82 21.86 1.43 -20.55
C GLU A 82 21.64 2.19 -19.23
N ARG A 83 20.39 2.51 -18.88
CA ARG A 83 20.07 3.24 -17.65
C ARG A 83 20.19 2.41 -16.36
N PHE A 84 20.10 1.08 -16.46
CA PHE A 84 20.24 0.18 -15.31
C PHE A 84 21.68 -0.32 -15.11
N THR A 85 22.58 -0.10 -16.07
CA THR A 85 23.95 -0.64 -16.05
C THR A 85 25.03 0.38 -15.68
N GLU A 86 24.73 1.68 -15.60
CA GLU A 86 25.68 2.64 -15.04
C GLU A 86 25.93 2.31 -13.55
N PRO A 87 27.18 1.92 -13.17
CA PRO A 87 27.50 1.63 -11.79
C PRO A 87 27.27 2.88 -10.95
N LEU A 88 26.56 2.74 -9.82
CA LEU A 88 26.34 3.79 -8.83
C LEU A 88 27.63 4.54 -8.42
N GLU A 89 28.78 3.88 -8.60
CA GLU A 89 30.13 4.40 -8.35
C GLU A 89 30.52 5.59 -9.25
N LYS A 90 29.91 5.76 -10.43
CA LYS A 90 30.19 6.89 -11.34
C LYS A 90 29.33 8.13 -11.09
N LEU A 91 28.30 8.01 -10.26
CA LEU A 91 27.48 9.14 -9.87
C LEU A 91 28.21 9.91 -8.78
N GLU A 92 29.03 10.89 -9.18
CA GLU A 92 29.58 11.85 -8.23
C GLU A 92 28.40 12.54 -7.50
N PRO A 93 28.35 12.51 -6.16
CA PRO A 93 27.29 13.19 -5.44
C PRO A 93 27.40 14.68 -5.73
N LYS A 94 26.38 15.24 -6.39
CA LYS A 94 26.27 16.69 -6.56
C LYS A 94 26.32 17.30 -5.18
N LYS A 95 27.38 18.05 -4.88
CA LYS A 95 27.46 18.86 -3.66
C LYS A 95 26.29 19.81 -3.70
N VAL A 96 25.27 19.54 -2.89
CA VAL A 96 24.21 20.49 -2.59
C VAL A 96 24.90 21.59 -1.78
N VAL A 97 25.20 22.70 -2.45
CA VAL A 97 25.57 23.93 -1.77
C VAL A 97 24.28 24.42 -1.12
N MET A 98 24.18 24.29 0.21
CA MET A 98 23.18 25.00 0.98
C MET A 98 23.69 26.44 1.12
N ASP A 99 23.05 27.37 0.42
CA ASP A 99 23.20 28.82 0.62
C ASP A 99 22.38 29.29 1.83
#